data_AF-A0A3S4XZ32-F1
#
_entry.id   AF-A0A3S4XZ32-F1
#
_cell.length_a   1.000
_cell.length_b   1.000
_cell.length_c   1.000
_cell.angle_alpha   90.00
_cell.angle_beta   90.00
_cell.angle_gamma   90.00
#
_symmetry.space_group_name_H-M   'P 1'
#
loop_
_entity.id
_entity.type
_entity.pdbx_description
1 polymer ?
#
loop_
_entity_poly.entity_id
_entity_poly.type
_entity_poly.pdbx_seq_one_letter_code
_entity_poly.pdbx_strand_id
1 'polypeptide(L)'
;MQSKSTQHQTLKLLSINILFISLWLITLLNPERLKVLWFAVVLLLAIVFIIKNKNTSKYDILTGIALGCLVMPSQVVMGACSIVSYIGGASVFKKSKNKIVLFKATNIKEMIKTVGIMLIAGAVLAVTNVLLAKSAIEFNFSIEPEWFLRAIKAGVSEEVIFRFFFFAVSVYCIKDGALSKFDNFLCYVIMILPHVLIHFDATTFTLSSVVVLALLFGLPFAIMQRKRDLSSAIGAHTLVDAVRFCTFGA
;
A
#
# COMPACT_ATOMS: atom_id res chain seq x y z
N MET A 1 -7.69 -4.90 -34.10
CA MET A 1 -8.47 -5.22 -32.86
C MET A 1 -7.73 -4.89 -31.56
N GLN A 2 -6.40 -4.87 -31.52
CA GLN A 2 -5.61 -4.63 -30.30
C GLN A 2 -5.78 -3.22 -29.70
N SER A 3 -5.91 -2.17 -30.53
CA SER A 3 -5.99 -0.77 -30.04
C SER A 3 -7.28 -0.45 -29.27
N LYS A 4 -8.43 -1.02 -29.67
CA LYS A 4 -9.73 -0.81 -28.98
C LYS A 4 -9.75 -1.46 -27.58
N SER A 5 -9.09 -2.61 -27.42
CA SER A 5 -8.97 -3.30 -26.13
C SER A 5 -8.16 -2.47 -25.15
N THR A 6 -7.01 -1.94 -25.59
CA THR A 6 -6.14 -1.09 -24.76
C THR A 6 -6.82 0.21 -24.37
N GLN A 7 -7.52 0.88 -25.29
CA GLN A 7 -8.27 2.11 -24.99
C GLN A 7 -9.34 1.89 -23.90
N HIS A 8 -10.01 0.75 -23.92
CA HIS A 8 -11.00 0.40 -22.91
C HIS A 8 -10.37 0.10 -21.54
N GLN A 9 -9.17 -0.47 -21.49
CA GLN A 9 -8.43 -0.68 -20.24
C GLN A 9 -7.97 0.64 -19.64
N THR A 10 -7.38 1.51 -20.45
CA THR A 10 -6.95 2.85 -20.02
C THR A 10 -8.11 3.63 -19.41
N LEU A 11 -9.28 3.61 -20.06
CA LEU A 11 -10.46 4.30 -19.55
C LEU A 11 -10.86 3.80 -18.16
N LYS A 12 -10.84 2.48 -17.92
CA LYS A 12 -11.15 1.91 -16.59
C LYS A 12 -10.15 2.35 -15.52
N LEU A 13 -8.87 2.35 -15.84
CA LEU A 13 -7.82 2.78 -14.90
C LEU A 13 -7.94 4.28 -14.59
N LEU A 14 -8.26 5.11 -15.59
CA LEU A 14 -8.57 6.52 -15.38
C LEU A 14 -9.81 6.69 -14.49
N SER A 15 -10.88 5.94 -14.73
CA SER A 15 -12.07 5.97 -13.88
C SER A 15 -11.77 5.61 -12.42
N ILE A 16 -10.92 4.61 -12.16
CA ILE A 16 -10.51 4.26 -10.79
C ILE A 16 -9.76 5.43 -10.13
N ASN A 17 -8.81 6.05 -10.82
CA ASN A 17 -8.08 7.21 -10.30
C ASN A 17 -9.04 8.36 -9.98
N ILE A 18 -9.97 8.68 -10.89
CA ILE A 18 -10.97 9.73 -10.68
C ILE A 18 -11.83 9.40 -9.45
N LEU A 19 -12.29 8.16 -9.31
CA LEU A 19 -13.09 7.74 -8.16
C LEU A 19 -12.33 7.90 -6.82
N PHE A 20 -11.04 7.58 -6.79
CA PHE A 20 -10.22 7.78 -5.59
C PHE A 20 -9.95 9.24 -5.28
N ILE A 21 -9.73 10.09 -6.30
CA ILE A 21 -9.63 11.53 -6.10
C ILE A 21 -10.95 12.10 -5.59
N SER A 22 -12.08 11.69 -6.17
CA SER A 22 -13.41 12.10 -5.70
C SER A 22 -13.67 11.65 -4.27
N LEU A 23 -13.27 10.43 -3.89
CA LEU A 23 -13.37 9.94 -2.53
C LEU A 23 -12.54 10.81 -1.57
N TRP A 24 -11.30 11.14 -1.94
CA TRP A 24 -10.48 12.04 -1.15
C TRP A 24 -11.14 13.41 -0.97
N LEU A 25 -11.63 14.02 -2.06
CA LEU A 25 -12.34 15.32 -2.01
C LEU A 25 -13.55 15.28 -1.07
N ILE A 26 -14.31 14.17 -1.06
CA ILE A 26 -15.41 13.97 -0.10
C ILE A 26 -14.86 13.92 1.33
N THR A 27 -13.75 13.21 1.57
CA THR A 27 -13.15 13.15 2.91
C THR A 27 -12.63 14.50 3.41
N LEU A 28 -12.24 15.41 2.52
CA LEU A 28 -11.82 16.77 2.90
C LEU A 28 -12.94 17.60 3.54
N LEU A 29 -14.21 17.27 3.28
CA LEU A 29 -15.34 17.99 3.87
C LEU A 29 -15.39 17.85 5.40
N ASN A 30 -14.92 16.70 5.92
CA ASN A 30 -14.79 16.45 7.36
C ASN A 30 -13.80 15.29 7.59
N PRO A 31 -12.47 15.55 7.61
CA PRO A 31 -11.46 14.50 7.66
C PRO A 31 -11.59 13.57 8.86
N GLU A 32 -11.92 14.12 10.03
CA GLU A 32 -12.07 13.37 11.29
C GLU A 32 -13.14 12.29 11.21
N ARG A 33 -14.27 12.57 10.53
CA ARG A 33 -15.39 11.63 10.43
C ARG A 33 -15.37 10.80 9.15
N LEU A 34 -14.90 11.37 8.05
CA LEU A 34 -15.09 10.80 6.71
C LEU A 34 -13.91 9.96 6.23
N LYS A 35 -12.73 10.04 6.85
CA LYS A 35 -11.61 9.12 6.52
C LYS A 35 -12.00 7.64 6.63
N VAL A 36 -13.00 7.30 7.47
CA VAL A 36 -13.56 5.94 7.57
C VAL A 36 -14.13 5.40 6.26
N LEU A 37 -14.55 6.28 5.34
CA LEU A 37 -15.09 5.89 4.03
C LEU A 37 -14.07 5.13 3.19
N TRP A 38 -12.77 5.41 3.33
CA TRP A 38 -11.71 4.65 2.68
C TRP A 38 -11.76 3.17 3.07
N PHE A 39 -11.88 2.89 4.38
CA PHE A 39 -11.99 1.52 4.87
C PHE A 39 -13.29 0.86 4.42
N ALA A 40 -14.41 1.59 4.38
CA ALA A 40 -15.68 1.07 3.89
C ALA A 40 -15.59 0.64 2.41
N VAL A 41 -15.01 1.48 1.55
CA VAL A 41 -14.82 1.18 0.12
C VAL A 41 -13.88 -0.01 -0.06
N VAL A 42 -12.76 -0.03 0.67
CA VAL A 42 -11.79 -1.14 0.64
C VAL A 42 -12.47 -2.45 1.03
N LEU A 43 -13.17 -2.48 2.16
CA LEU A 43 -13.86 -3.66 2.66
C LEU A 43 -14.92 -4.16 1.67
N LEU A 44 -15.74 -3.26 1.13
CA LEU A 44 -16.78 -3.61 0.16
C LEU A 44 -16.17 -4.25 -1.09
N LEU A 45 -15.15 -3.62 -1.68
CA LEU A 45 -14.49 -4.16 -2.88
C LEU A 45 -13.80 -5.50 -2.58
N ALA A 46 -13.14 -5.62 -1.43
CA ALA A 46 -12.44 -6.84 -1.06
C ALA A 46 -13.40 -8.00 -0.87
N ILE A 47 -14.52 -7.79 -0.17
CA ILE A 47 -15.59 -8.78 -0.01
C ILE A 47 -16.17 -9.19 -1.36
N VAL A 48 -16.44 -8.22 -2.26
CA VAL A 48 -16.91 -8.51 -3.62
C VAL A 48 -15.93 -9.41 -4.36
N PHE A 49 -14.61 -9.16 -4.27
CA PHE A 49 -13.60 -10.00 -4.93
C PHE A 49 -13.55 -11.41 -4.36
N ILE A 50 -13.61 -11.54 -3.03
CA ILE A 50 -13.65 -12.85 -2.36
C ILE A 50 -14.86 -13.66 -2.85
N ILE A 51 -16.04 -13.05 -2.85
CA ILE A 51 -17.30 -13.72 -3.24
C ILE A 51 -17.30 -14.05 -4.73
N LYS A 52 -16.81 -13.16 -5.60
CA LYS A 52 -16.85 -13.38 -7.06
C LYS A 52 -15.81 -14.38 -7.54
N ASN A 53 -14.60 -14.38 -6.97
CA ASN A 53 -13.52 -15.26 -7.41
C ASN A 53 -13.66 -16.70 -6.90
N LYS A 54 -14.32 -16.89 -5.73
CA LYS A 54 -14.60 -18.20 -5.10
C LYS A 54 -13.38 -19.14 -5.06
N ASN A 55 -12.18 -18.58 -4.84
CA ASN A 55 -10.91 -19.31 -4.95
C ASN A 55 -9.98 -19.09 -3.75
N THR A 56 -10.48 -18.47 -2.68
CA THR A 56 -9.73 -18.23 -1.44
C THR A 56 -9.36 -19.57 -0.79
N SER A 57 -8.08 -19.73 -0.42
CA SER A 57 -7.60 -20.94 0.27
C SER A 57 -7.37 -20.66 1.75
N LYS A 58 -7.26 -21.73 2.55
CA LYS A 58 -6.90 -21.63 3.97
C LYS A 58 -5.61 -20.84 4.21
N TYR A 59 -4.64 -20.94 3.29
CA TYR A 59 -3.37 -20.22 3.40
C TYR A 59 -3.54 -18.71 3.19
N ASP A 60 -4.44 -18.28 2.31
CA ASP A 60 -4.72 -16.84 2.15
C ASP A 60 -5.36 -16.29 3.42
N ILE A 61 -6.28 -17.05 4.03
CA ILE A 61 -6.98 -16.68 5.26
C ILE A 61 -5.97 -16.60 6.42
N LEU A 62 -5.16 -17.63 6.62
CA LEU A 62 -4.13 -17.66 7.67
C LEU A 62 -3.12 -16.53 7.51
N THR A 63 -2.69 -16.24 6.28
CA THR A 63 -1.79 -15.12 6.02
C THR A 63 -2.47 -13.78 6.30
N GLY A 64 -3.70 -13.60 5.84
CA GLY A 64 -4.47 -12.39 6.10
C GLY A 64 -4.61 -12.15 7.61
N ILE A 65 -5.01 -13.17 8.37
CA ILE A 65 -5.09 -13.13 9.84
C ILE A 65 -3.75 -12.77 10.46
N ALA A 66 -2.65 -13.44 10.05
CA ALA A 66 -1.33 -13.15 10.57
C ALA A 66 -0.92 -11.69 10.36
N LEU A 67 -1.11 -11.15 9.15
CA LEU A 67 -0.84 -9.74 8.85
C LEU A 67 -1.74 -8.81 9.67
N GLY A 68 -3.03 -9.11 9.79
CA GLY A 68 -3.96 -8.33 10.61
C GLY A 68 -3.59 -8.31 12.09
N CYS A 69 -3.21 -9.46 12.66
CA CYS A 69 -2.81 -9.58 14.05
C CYS A 69 -1.52 -8.81 14.36
N LEU A 70 -0.62 -8.60 13.39
CA LEU A 70 0.53 -7.72 13.57
C LEU A 70 0.13 -6.23 13.73
N VAL A 71 -0.99 -5.83 13.15
CA VAL A 71 -1.48 -4.43 13.14
C VAL A 71 -2.40 -4.13 14.34
N MET A 72 -3.17 -5.13 14.79
CA MET A 72 -4.20 -4.97 15.82
C MET A 72 -3.73 -4.41 17.17
N PRO A 73 -2.51 -4.70 17.68
CA PRO A 73 -2.03 -4.11 18.93
C PRO A 73 -2.01 -2.59 18.93
N SER A 74 -1.77 -1.96 17.78
CA SER A 74 -1.83 -0.50 17.65
C SER A 74 -3.17 0.01 17.11
N GLN A 75 -3.84 -0.74 16.23
CA GLN A 75 -5.12 -0.30 15.66
C GLN A 75 -5.98 -1.43 15.11
N VAL A 76 -7.01 -1.82 15.88
CA VAL A 76 -7.88 -2.97 15.58
C VAL A 76 -8.60 -2.84 14.23
N VAL A 77 -9.17 -1.68 13.92
CA VAL A 77 -9.94 -1.46 12.67
C VAL A 77 -9.06 -1.61 11.43
N MET A 78 -7.83 -1.05 11.48
CA MET A 78 -6.88 -1.19 10.37
C MET A 78 -6.40 -2.64 10.23
N GLY A 79 -6.20 -3.35 11.34
CA GLY A 79 -5.87 -4.77 11.32
C GLY A 79 -6.96 -5.60 10.66
N ALA A 80 -8.22 -5.43 11.08
CA ALA A 80 -9.37 -6.11 10.46
C ALA A 80 -9.49 -5.79 8.96
N CYS A 81 -9.32 -4.52 8.58
CA CYS A 81 -9.32 -4.12 7.17
C CYS A 81 -8.17 -4.77 6.38
N SER A 82 -6.98 -4.87 6.97
CA SER A 82 -5.81 -5.50 6.34
C SER A 82 -6.05 -6.99 6.08
N ILE A 83 -6.72 -7.72 6.99
CA ILE A 83 -7.10 -9.12 6.79
C ILE A 83 -7.93 -9.27 5.52
N VAL A 84 -9.05 -8.53 5.46
CA VAL A 84 -10.01 -8.65 4.36
C VAL A 84 -9.40 -8.18 3.04
N SER A 85 -8.63 -7.09 3.06
CA SER A 85 -7.95 -6.53 1.90
C SER A 85 -6.91 -7.49 1.32
N TYR A 86 -6.10 -8.12 2.18
CA TYR A 86 -5.13 -9.12 1.74
C TYR A 86 -5.83 -10.30 1.07
N ILE A 87 -6.86 -10.87 1.71
CA ILE A 87 -7.60 -12.01 1.16
C ILE A 87 -8.27 -11.62 -0.17
N GLY A 88 -8.89 -10.45 -0.24
CA GLY A 88 -9.48 -9.90 -1.46
C GLY A 88 -8.46 -9.75 -2.59
N GLY A 89 -7.31 -9.15 -2.32
CA GLY A 89 -6.23 -9.00 -3.31
C GLY A 89 -5.64 -10.34 -3.76
N ALA A 90 -5.38 -11.25 -2.81
CA ALA A 90 -4.89 -12.59 -3.10
C ALA A 90 -5.87 -13.39 -3.99
N SER A 91 -7.18 -13.25 -3.76
CA SER A 91 -8.21 -13.90 -4.58
C SER A 91 -8.12 -13.49 -6.06
N VAL A 92 -7.80 -12.21 -6.34
CA VAL A 92 -7.58 -11.69 -7.70
C VAL A 92 -6.26 -12.22 -8.27
N PHE A 93 -5.18 -12.13 -7.50
CA PHE A 93 -3.84 -12.44 -7.99
C PHE A 93 -3.58 -13.91 -8.28
N LYS A 94 -4.32 -14.84 -7.65
CA LYS A 94 -4.17 -16.29 -7.87
C LYS A 94 -4.25 -16.72 -9.34
N LYS A 95 -5.11 -16.07 -10.13
CA LYS A 95 -5.32 -16.39 -11.56
C LYS A 95 -4.65 -15.37 -12.49
N SER A 96 -3.91 -14.40 -11.94
CA SER A 96 -3.39 -13.26 -12.70
C SER A 96 -1.93 -13.45 -13.10
N LYS A 97 -1.60 -13.02 -14.32
CA LYS A 97 -0.22 -12.85 -14.80
C LYS A 97 0.45 -11.62 -14.19
N ASN A 98 -0.33 -10.60 -13.84
CA ASN A 98 0.11 -9.36 -13.21
C ASN A 98 0.08 -9.45 -11.67
N LYS A 99 0.47 -10.59 -11.08
CA LYS A 99 0.36 -10.78 -9.63
C LYS A 99 1.50 -10.15 -8.83
N ILE A 100 1.15 -9.59 -7.67
CA ILE A 100 2.10 -9.38 -6.57
C ILE A 100 2.03 -10.61 -5.67
N VAL A 101 3.19 -11.17 -5.33
CA VAL A 101 3.29 -12.28 -4.37
C VAL A 101 3.60 -11.76 -2.98
N LEU A 102 3.19 -12.47 -1.93
CA LEU A 102 3.50 -12.11 -0.55
C LEU A 102 5.00 -12.05 -0.31
N PHE A 103 5.68 -13.16 -0.58
CA PHE A 103 7.11 -13.34 -0.35
C PHE A 103 7.65 -14.31 -1.38
N LYS A 104 8.70 -13.91 -2.11
CA LYS A 104 9.25 -14.74 -3.18
C LYS A 104 10.32 -15.68 -2.64
N ALA A 105 9.88 -16.73 -1.94
CA ALA A 105 10.71 -17.71 -1.25
C ALA A 105 11.01 -18.97 -2.08
N THR A 106 11.34 -18.82 -3.37
CA THR A 106 11.60 -19.98 -4.24
C THR A 106 12.92 -20.69 -3.94
N ASN A 107 13.91 -19.95 -3.41
CA ASN A 107 15.19 -20.46 -2.93
C ASN A 107 15.83 -19.43 -1.99
N ILE A 108 16.91 -19.81 -1.31
CA ILE A 108 17.60 -18.94 -0.34
C ILE A 108 18.14 -17.65 -0.98
N LYS A 109 18.62 -17.70 -2.23
CA LYS A 109 19.12 -16.51 -2.95
C LYS A 109 18.00 -15.49 -3.16
N GLU A 110 16.81 -15.94 -3.52
CA GLU A 110 15.65 -15.06 -3.63
C GLU A 110 15.25 -14.51 -2.24
N MET A 111 15.22 -15.33 -1.20
CA MET A 111 14.93 -14.85 0.16
C MET A 111 15.93 -13.75 0.59
N ILE A 112 17.23 -13.98 0.41
CA ILE A 112 18.29 -13.00 0.66
C ILE A 112 18.07 -11.74 -0.16
N LYS A 113 17.63 -11.86 -1.42
CA LYS A 113 17.33 -10.69 -2.27
C LYS A 113 16.15 -9.87 -1.73
N THR A 114 15.09 -10.50 -1.21
CA THR A 114 14.00 -9.77 -0.54
C THR A 114 14.52 -9.01 0.66
N VAL A 115 15.25 -9.69 1.55
CA VAL A 115 15.79 -9.10 2.78
C VAL A 115 16.78 -7.99 2.46
N GLY A 116 17.67 -8.19 1.50
CA GLY A 116 18.65 -7.19 1.06
C GLY A 116 18.00 -5.95 0.47
N ILE A 117 17.01 -6.09 -0.41
CA ILE A 117 16.27 -4.94 -0.97
C ILE A 117 15.52 -4.21 0.14
N MET A 118 14.86 -4.94 1.03
CA MET A 118 14.15 -4.38 2.19
C MET A 118 15.08 -3.52 3.05
N LEU A 119 16.24 -4.05 3.45
CA LEU A 119 17.19 -3.36 4.32
C LEU A 119 17.85 -2.17 3.63
N ILE A 120 18.33 -2.34 2.39
CA ILE A 120 19.04 -1.27 1.67
C ILE A 120 18.08 -0.12 1.34
N ALA A 121 16.94 -0.42 0.73
CA ALA A 121 15.97 0.62 0.38
C ALA A 121 15.38 1.26 1.64
N GLY A 122 15.03 0.46 2.65
CA GLY A 122 14.52 0.96 3.92
C GLY A 122 15.52 1.86 4.64
N ALA A 123 16.80 1.51 4.69
CA ALA A 123 17.84 2.34 5.33
C ALA A 123 18.04 3.68 4.60
N VAL A 124 18.13 3.66 3.26
CA VAL A 124 18.28 4.89 2.46
C VAL A 124 17.08 5.82 2.66
N LEU A 125 15.87 5.27 2.63
CA LEU A 125 14.64 6.04 2.84
C LEU A 125 14.50 6.50 4.29
N ALA A 126 14.96 5.73 5.27
CA ALA A 126 14.93 6.10 6.68
C ALA A 126 15.83 7.30 6.95
N VAL A 127 17.06 7.30 6.43
CA VAL A 127 17.96 8.45 6.51
C VAL A 127 17.34 9.68 5.84
N THR A 128 16.77 9.49 4.64
CA THR A 128 16.07 10.58 3.94
C THR A 128 14.92 11.13 4.77
N ASN A 129 14.11 10.26 5.39
CA ASN A 129 12.99 10.66 6.22
C ASN A 129 13.44 11.46 7.46
N VAL A 130 14.49 11.00 8.14
CA VAL A 130 15.06 11.71 9.30
C VAL A 130 15.59 13.09 8.90
N LEU A 131 16.31 13.19 7.78
CA LEU A 131 16.83 14.47 7.29
C LEU A 131 15.72 15.48 6.97
N LEU A 132 14.61 15.00 6.38
CA LEU A 132 13.44 15.83 6.10
C LEU A 132 12.67 16.23 7.37
N ALA A 133 12.56 15.33 8.34
CA ALA A 133 11.82 15.57 9.57
C ALA A 133 12.57 16.51 10.54
N LYS A 134 13.91 16.48 10.54
CA LYS A 134 14.75 17.26 11.46
C LYS A 134 14.48 18.78 11.44
N SER A 135 14.03 19.33 10.32
CA SER A 135 13.72 20.77 10.22
C SER A 135 12.40 21.15 10.90
N ALA A 136 11.55 20.18 11.22
CA ALA A 136 10.19 20.39 11.73
C ALA A 136 9.91 19.70 13.07
N ILE A 137 10.69 18.70 13.46
CA ILE A 137 10.47 17.90 14.67
C ILE A 137 11.76 17.87 15.49
N GLU A 138 11.65 18.13 16.79
CA GLU A 138 12.78 18.06 17.71
C GLU A 138 13.26 16.61 17.90
N PHE A 139 14.58 16.45 17.98
CA PHE A 139 15.18 15.16 18.22
C PHE A 139 14.89 14.71 19.65
N ASN A 140 14.19 13.58 19.79
CA ASN A 140 13.84 12.98 21.08
C ASN A 140 13.98 11.47 20.97
N PHE A 141 15.23 11.00 21.09
CA PHE A 141 15.53 9.61 20.86
C PHE A 141 15.02 8.73 22.01
N SER A 142 14.15 7.77 21.69
CA SER A 142 13.77 6.71 22.63
C SER A 142 13.53 5.39 21.89
N ILE A 143 13.78 4.27 22.58
CA ILE A 143 13.54 2.92 22.05
C ILE A 143 12.47 2.27 22.92
N GLU A 144 11.24 2.27 22.42
CA GLU A 144 10.07 1.75 23.14
C GLU A 144 9.32 0.74 22.26
N PRO A 145 8.73 -0.32 22.83
CA PRO A 145 7.95 -1.29 22.07
C PRO A 145 6.84 -0.64 21.22
N GLU A 146 6.25 0.44 21.72
CA GLU A 146 5.19 1.18 21.01
C GLU A 146 5.65 1.69 19.63
N TRP A 147 6.89 2.18 19.50
CA TRP A 147 7.42 2.67 18.22
C TRP A 147 7.49 1.57 17.17
N PHE A 148 7.91 0.38 17.56
CA PHE A 148 7.92 -0.77 16.66
C PHE A 148 6.51 -1.23 16.30
N LEU A 149 5.58 -1.23 17.26
CA LEU A 149 4.18 -1.59 17.00
C LEU A 149 3.51 -0.60 16.04
N ARG A 150 3.74 0.71 16.22
CA ARG A 150 3.25 1.76 15.31
C ARG A 150 3.86 1.64 13.92
N ALA A 151 5.15 1.34 13.82
CA ALA A 151 5.83 1.14 12.55
C ALA A 151 5.34 -0.11 11.81
N ILE A 152 5.15 -1.23 12.53
CA ILE A 152 4.57 -2.47 11.98
C ILE A 152 3.13 -2.22 11.52
N LYS A 153 2.34 -1.48 12.32
CA LYS A 153 0.99 -1.07 11.93
C LYS A 153 1.00 -0.35 10.59
N ALA A 154 1.82 0.68 10.43
CA ALA A 154 1.92 1.46 9.20
C ALA A 154 2.43 0.59 8.03
N GLY A 155 3.59 -0.04 8.21
CA GLY A 155 4.23 -0.84 7.17
C GLY A 155 3.41 -2.05 6.72
N VAL A 156 2.65 -2.72 7.59
CA VAL A 156 1.77 -3.82 7.16
C VAL A 156 0.49 -3.28 6.53
N SER A 157 -0.24 -2.41 7.24
CA SER A 157 -1.60 -2.05 6.82
C SER A 157 -1.60 -1.18 5.56
N GLU A 158 -0.69 -0.22 5.45
CA GLU A 158 -0.67 0.70 4.31
C GLU A 158 -0.21 0.01 3.03
N GLU A 159 0.78 -0.86 3.14
CA GLU A 159 1.27 -1.68 2.03
C GLU A 159 0.21 -2.68 1.54
N VAL A 160 -0.53 -3.30 2.46
CA VAL A 160 -1.60 -4.27 2.13
C VAL A 160 -2.81 -3.55 1.52
N ILE A 161 -3.27 -2.46 2.12
CA ILE A 161 -4.51 -1.78 1.72
C ILE A 161 -4.28 -0.91 0.48
N PHE A 162 -3.35 0.03 0.54
CA PHE A 162 -3.27 1.07 -0.49
C PHE A 162 -2.43 0.68 -1.71
N ARG A 163 -1.49 -0.25 -1.56
CA ARG A 163 -0.63 -0.68 -2.67
C ARG A 163 -1.06 -2.04 -3.20
N PHE A 164 -1.00 -3.08 -2.38
CA PHE A 164 -1.30 -4.45 -2.80
C PHE A 164 -2.76 -4.60 -3.26
N PHE A 165 -3.72 -4.18 -2.42
CA PHE A 165 -5.13 -4.34 -2.73
C PHE A 165 -5.60 -3.40 -3.86
N PHE A 166 -5.16 -2.14 -3.90
CA PHE A 166 -5.52 -1.25 -5.02
C PHE A 166 -4.89 -1.65 -6.36
N PHE A 167 -3.71 -2.27 -6.35
CA PHE A 167 -3.21 -2.91 -7.56
C PHE A 167 -4.09 -4.10 -7.97
N ALA A 168 -4.61 -4.89 -7.02
CA ALA A 168 -5.56 -5.95 -7.31
C ALA A 168 -6.87 -5.40 -7.92
N VAL A 169 -7.37 -4.25 -7.44
CA VAL A 169 -8.51 -3.54 -8.06
C VAL A 169 -8.22 -3.23 -9.53
N SER A 170 -7.02 -2.70 -9.82
CA SER A 170 -6.59 -2.41 -11.20
C SER A 170 -6.62 -3.67 -12.08
N VAL A 171 -5.98 -4.75 -11.61
CA VAL A 171 -5.90 -6.04 -12.32
C VAL A 171 -7.28 -6.65 -12.56
N TYR A 172 -8.16 -6.59 -11.56
CA TYR A 172 -9.52 -7.09 -11.67
C TYR A 172 -10.33 -6.31 -12.72
N CYS A 173 -10.29 -4.98 -12.70
CA CYS A 173 -11.04 -4.13 -13.62
C CYS A 173 -10.62 -4.30 -15.09
N ILE A 174 -9.33 -4.47 -15.35
CA ILE A 174 -8.79 -4.72 -16.70
C ILE A 174 -8.90 -6.19 -17.13
N LYS A 175 -9.47 -7.06 -16.28
CA LYS A 175 -9.62 -8.52 -16.50
C LYS A 175 -8.28 -9.21 -16.81
N ASP A 176 -7.23 -8.86 -16.06
CA ASP A 176 -5.86 -9.37 -16.24
C ASP A 176 -5.28 -9.21 -17.66
N GLY A 177 -5.79 -8.24 -18.43
CA GLY A 177 -5.24 -7.97 -19.75
C GLY A 177 -3.82 -7.38 -19.70
N ALA A 178 -3.13 -7.45 -20.83
CA ALA A 178 -1.78 -6.89 -20.95
C ALA A 178 -1.80 -5.37 -20.70
N LEU A 179 -0.81 -4.88 -19.95
CA LEU A 179 -0.69 -3.46 -19.60
C LEU A 179 0.22 -2.75 -20.62
N SER A 180 -0.29 -1.69 -21.26
CA SER A 180 0.57 -0.76 -21.99
C SER A 180 1.51 0.00 -21.03
N LYS A 181 2.45 0.79 -21.57
CA LYS A 181 3.29 1.67 -20.74
C LYS A 181 2.45 2.66 -19.93
N PHE A 182 1.41 3.22 -20.54
CA PHE A 182 0.53 4.18 -19.88
C PHE A 182 -0.40 3.51 -18.86
N ASP A 183 -0.95 2.33 -19.16
CA ASP A 183 -1.74 1.57 -18.18
C ASP A 183 -0.89 1.18 -16.96
N ASN A 184 0.36 0.77 -17.18
CA ASN A 184 1.30 0.52 -16.09
C ASN A 184 1.55 1.76 -15.24
N PHE A 185 1.71 2.93 -15.86
CA PHE A 185 1.83 4.19 -15.15
C PHE A 185 0.57 4.47 -14.32
N LEU A 186 -0.63 4.32 -14.89
CA LEU A 186 -1.88 4.51 -14.16
C LEU A 186 -2.03 3.54 -12.98
N CYS A 187 -1.59 2.28 -13.11
CA CYS A 187 -1.57 1.34 -11.98
C CYS A 187 -0.65 1.83 -10.85
N TYR A 188 0.50 2.43 -11.16
CA TYR A 188 1.35 3.04 -10.14
C TYR A 188 0.68 4.25 -9.49
N VAL A 189 0.01 5.11 -10.26
CA VAL A 189 -0.77 6.23 -9.68
C VAL A 189 -1.84 5.69 -8.72
N ILE A 190 -2.55 4.63 -9.09
CA ILE A 190 -3.56 3.96 -8.24
C ILE A 190 -2.95 3.42 -6.94
N MET A 191 -1.74 2.85 -6.99
CA MET A 191 -1.04 2.34 -5.81
C MET A 191 -0.51 3.44 -4.88
N ILE A 192 -0.25 4.64 -5.41
CA ILE A 192 0.49 5.69 -4.71
C ILE A 192 -0.44 6.80 -4.23
N LEU A 193 -1.22 7.36 -5.15
CA LEU A 193 -1.95 8.60 -4.94
C LEU A 193 -2.97 8.51 -3.79
N PRO A 194 -3.80 7.45 -3.67
CA PRO A 194 -4.76 7.35 -2.57
C PRO A 194 -4.11 7.38 -1.17
N HIS A 195 -2.99 6.68 -1.01
CA HIS A 195 -2.23 6.67 0.24
C HIS A 195 -1.61 8.04 0.52
N VAL A 196 -0.96 8.65 -0.47
CA VAL A 196 -0.35 9.97 -0.30
C VAL A 196 -1.40 11.02 0.10
N LEU A 197 -2.56 11.02 -0.57
CA LEU A 197 -3.63 11.99 -0.33
C LEU A 197 -4.24 11.88 1.07
N ILE A 198 -4.30 10.68 1.68
CA ILE A 198 -4.92 10.51 3.01
C ILE A 198 -4.16 11.24 4.14
N HIS A 199 -2.88 11.56 3.91
CA HIS A 199 -2.05 12.34 4.82
C HIS A 199 -2.32 13.85 4.76
N PHE A 200 -3.07 14.33 3.76
CA PHE A 200 -3.34 15.75 3.57
C PHE A 200 -4.82 16.07 3.79
N ASP A 201 -5.05 17.20 4.44
CA ASP A 201 -6.34 17.89 4.52
C ASP A 201 -6.27 19.23 3.77
N ALA A 202 -7.35 20.02 3.83
CA ALA A 202 -7.44 21.30 3.13
C ALA A 202 -6.39 22.32 3.58
N THR A 203 -5.80 22.18 4.78
CA THR A 203 -4.83 23.12 5.36
C THR A 203 -3.38 22.69 5.13
N THR A 204 -3.14 21.40 4.98
CA THR A 204 -1.80 20.81 4.82
C THR A 204 -1.48 20.45 3.37
N PHE A 205 -2.48 20.42 2.50
CA PHE A 205 -2.31 20.08 1.09
C PHE A 205 -1.50 21.14 0.34
N THR A 206 -0.35 20.72 -0.19
CA THR A 206 0.34 21.44 -1.27
C THR A 206 0.78 20.44 -2.33
N LEU A 207 0.75 20.86 -3.61
CA LEU A 207 1.16 19.99 -4.71
C LEU A 207 2.62 19.51 -4.54
N SER A 208 3.51 20.37 -4.04
CA SER A 208 4.90 20.02 -3.76
C SER A 208 5.02 18.91 -2.71
N SER A 209 4.28 19.01 -1.58
CA SER A 209 4.34 17.99 -0.53
C SER A 209 3.80 16.64 -1.02
N VAL A 210 2.73 16.66 -1.82
CA VAL A 210 2.18 15.44 -2.46
C VAL A 210 3.20 14.81 -3.38
N VAL A 211 3.85 15.59 -4.25
CA VAL A 211 4.86 15.08 -5.19
C VAL A 211 6.07 14.52 -4.43
N VAL A 212 6.55 15.20 -3.40
CA VAL A 212 7.69 14.74 -2.59
C VAL A 212 7.35 13.42 -1.89
N LEU A 213 6.22 13.33 -1.20
CA LEU A 213 5.79 12.12 -0.51
C LEU A 213 5.56 10.96 -1.50
N ALA A 214 4.96 11.24 -2.66
CA ALA A 214 4.76 10.26 -3.72
C ALA A 214 6.07 9.74 -4.30
N LEU A 215 7.06 10.60 -4.56
CA LEU A 215 8.32 10.19 -5.19
C LEU A 215 9.28 9.52 -4.21
N LEU A 216 9.36 10.01 -2.97
CA LEU A 216 10.31 9.49 -1.98
C LEU A 216 9.80 8.25 -1.25
N PHE A 217 8.50 8.11 -1.01
CA PHE A 217 7.96 6.99 -0.22
C PHE A 217 6.89 6.19 -0.98
N GLY A 218 5.98 6.88 -1.69
CA GLY A 218 4.96 6.24 -2.52
C GLY A 218 5.52 5.26 -3.55
N LEU A 219 6.33 5.81 -4.46
CA LEU A 219 6.85 5.14 -5.65
C LEU A 219 7.85 4.02 -5.32
N PRO A 220 8.85 4.21 -4.43
CA PRO A 220 9.79 3.14 -4.13
C PRO A 220 9.11 1.89 -3.59
N PHE A 221 8.18 2.03 -2.64
CA PHE A 221 7.44 0.89 -2.09
C PHE A 221 6.53 0.24 -3.15
N ALA A 222 5.86 1.02 -4.00
CA ALA A 222 5.08 0.46 -5.11
C ALA A 222 5.95 -0.32 -6.12
N ILE A 223 7.14 0.19 -6.44
CA ILE A 223 8.11 -0.51 -7.31
C ILE A 223 8.58 -1.80 -6.64
N MET A 224 8.93 -1.76 -5.36
CA MET A 224 9.35 -2.94 -4.59
C MET A 224 8.27 -4.02 -4.60
N GLN A 225 7.01 -3.69 -4.32
CA GLN A 225 5.93 -4.67 -4.38
C GLN A 225 5.78 -5.32 -5.77
N ARG A 226 5.79 -4.51 -6.84
CA ARG A 226 5.56 -5.01 -8.20
C ARG A 226 6.75 -5.75 -8.81
N LYS A 227 7.97 -5.38 -8.43
CA LYS A 227 9.21 -5.96 -8.99
C LYS A 227 9.79 -7.07 -8.12
N ARG A 228 9.51 -7.04 -6.81
CA ARG A 228 10.02 -8.02 -5.85
C ARG A 228 8.88 -8.83 -5.23
N ASP A 229 8.26 -8.31 -4.19
CA ASP A 229 7.15 -8.91 -3.44
C ASP A 229 6.62 -7.94 -2.38
N LEU A 230 5.43 -8.24 -1.84
CA LEU A 230 4.79 -7.44 -0.78
C LEU A 230 5.67 -7.30 0.47
N SER A 231 6.30 -8.38 0.91
CA SER A 231 7.12 -8.40 2.13
C SER A 231 8.31 -7.44 2.09
N SER A 232 8.93 -7.25 0.93
CA SER A 232 10.03 -6.30 0.77
C SER A 232 9.59 -4.87 1.09
N ALA A 233 8.41 -4.47 0.62
CA ALA A 233 7.86 -3.14 0.86
C ALA A 233 7.37 -2.98 2.31
N ILE A 234 6.68 -3.99 2.87
CA ILE A 234 6.27 -4.00 4.29
C ILE A 234 7.47 -3.77 5.20
N GLY A 235 8.55 -4.53 4.98
CA GLY A 235 9.72 -4.43 5.83
C GLY A 235 10.49 -3.12 5.66
N ALA A 236 10.61 -2.61 4.42
CA ALA A 236 11.26 -1.33 4.18
C ALA A 236 10.47 -0.16 4.79
N HIS A 237 9.15 -0.17 4.64
CA HIS A 237 8.28 0.85 5.23
C HIS A 237 8.31 0.78 6.76
N THR A 238 8.15 -0.41 7.34
CA THR A 238 8.30 -0.60 8.79
C THR A 238 9.66 -0.09 9.30
N LEU A 239 10.75 -0.32 8.56
CA LEU A 239 12.07 0.17 8.94
C LEU A 239 12.16 1.71 8.92
N VAL A 240 11.63 2.35 7.87
CA VAL A 240 11.57 3.82 7.77
C VAL A 240 10.86 4.41 8.98
N ASP A 241 9.67 3.90 9.29
CA ASP A 241 8.86 4.41 10.39
C ASP A 241 9.45 4.07 11.75
N ALA A 242 10.04 2.89 11.95
CA ALA A 242 10.69 2.53 13.20
C ALA A 242 11.88 3.45 13.48
N VAL A 243 12.71 3.75 12.49
CA VAL A 243 13.82 4.70 12.64
C VAL A 243 13.30 6.09 12.96
N ARG A 244 12.28 6.57 12.24
CA ARG A 244 11.66 7.88 12.48
C ARG A 244 11.10 7.97 13.91
N PHE A 245 10.26 7.02 14.32
CA PHE A 245 9.62 7.02 15.63
C PHE A 245 10.64 6.92 16.75
N CYS A 246 11.67 6.09 16.63
CA CYS A 246 12.74 6.03 17.62
C CYS A 246 13.58 7.31 17.67
N THR A 247 13.70 8.06 16.57
CA THR A 247 14.52 9.29 16.48
C THR A 247 13.80 10.50 17.09
N PHE A 248 12.49 10.59 16.89
CA PHE A 248 11.70 11.78 17.24
C PHE A 248 10.64 11.55 18.32
N GLY A 249 10.44 10.30 18.76
CA GLY A 249 9.37 9.94 19.70
C GLY A 249 7.95 10.13 19.14
N ALA A 250 7.80 10.25 17.80
CA ALA A 250 6.53 10.59 17.15
C ALA A 250 6.42 10.10 15.70
#